data_AF-A0A182T0T0-F1
#
_entry.id   AF-A0A182T0T0-F1
#
_cell.length_a   1.000
_cell.length_b   1.000
_cell.length_c   1.000
_cell.angle_alpha   90.00
_cell.angle_beta   90.00
_cell.angle_gamma   90.00
#
_symmetry.space_group_name_H-M   'P 1'
#
loop_
_entity.id
_entity.type
_entity.pdbx_description
1 polymer ?
#
loop_
_entity_poly.entity_id
_entity_poly.type
_entity_poly.pdbx_seq_one_letter_code
_entity_poly.pdbx_strand_id
1 'polypeptide(L)'
;MRGLEDQLLGRVILMEKSELEAERVQLFESVMKNQRSMKELEGNLLCRLTSTEGSLVDDEALIEVLQETKTTAEEVNQKLKISEVTEKKIMIAREEFRAVAARGSILYFLIVEMSNVNVMYQNSLKQFLIIFDNSITKSTKSNITEERINIILKYLTYEVWAFTSRSLYERHKQLFTLMLAIKIDYQKGNISHDEFMAFVKGGASLDLNGVAPKPFRWILDITWLNLVEISKLKTFQGILKKIEYNEREWKNWYETERPELEVIPCDYEHELDVFRKLLLIRSWSPDRTISQARRYIEVSLGQEYGEMHILDLEVTWSESEPRTPLVCILSIGSDPTTQIAALAKVKGIVLKTVSMGQGQEYHARKLMGECMASGGWVLLQNVHLSLSFCNEIIDVLIETEHVADSFRLWVTTETHPQFPIGL
;
A
#
# COMPACT_ATOMS: atom_id res chain seq x y z
N MET A 1 3.60 -7.43 -7.99
CA MET A 1 4.19 -6.18 -7.44
C MET A 1 4.67 -5.25 -8.54
N ARG A 2 5.62 -5.64 -9.41
CA ARG A 2 6.13 -4.76 -10.49
C ARG A 2 5.06 -4.09 -11.37
N GLY A 3 3.99 -4.79 -11.75
CA GLY A 3 2.95 -4.19 -12.60
C GLY A 3 2.24 -2.98 -11.98
N LEU A 4 1.86 -3.04 -10.71
CA LEU A 4 1.22 -1.91 -10.03
C LEU A 4 2.22 -0.80 -9.76
N GLU A 5 3.45 -1.15 -9.40
CA GLU A 5 4.53 -0.18 -9.22
C GLU A 5 4.77 0.63 -10.51
N ASP A 6 4.85 -0.01 -11.67
CA ASP A 6 5.01 0.70 -12.95
C ASP A 6 3.79 1.58 -13.30
N GLN A 7 2.58 1.13 -12.96
CA GLN A 7 1.36 1.93 -13.11
C GLN A 7 1.39 3.18 -12.22
N LEU A 8 1.75 3.03 -10.94
CA LEU A 8 1.87 4.14 -10.00
C LEU A 8 2.99 5.10 -10.40
N LEU A 9 4.10 4.58 -10.93
CA LEU A 9 5.18 5.39 -11.45
C LEU A 9 4.70 6.29 -12.60
N GLY A 10 3.98 5.72 -13.58
CA GLY A 10 3.38 6.51 -14.65
C GLY A 10 2.48 7.64 -14.12
N ARG A 11 1.70 7.34 -13.07
CA ARG A 11 0.79 8.31 -12.46
C ARG A 11 1.50 9.44 -11.71
N VAL A 12 2.52 9.12 -10.90
CA VAL A 12 3.34 10.13 -10.22
C VAL A 12 4.01 11.06 -11.24
N ILE A 13 4.59 10.48 -12.29
CA ILE A 13 5.27 11.26 -13.34
C ILE A 13 4.30 12.17 -14.07
N LEU A 14 3.10 11.69 -14.40
CA LEU A 14 2.07 12.52 -15.03
C LEU A 14 1.66 13.72 -14.16
N MET A 15 1.67 13.57 -12.83
CA MET A 15 1.30 14.64 -11.90
C MET A 15 2.43 15.62 -11.57
N GLU A 16 3.66 15.13 -11.40
CA GLU A 16 4.80 15.96 -10.95
C GLU A 16 5.69 16.44 -12.10
N LYS A 17 5.70 15.73 -13.22
CA LYS A 17 6.56 15.97 -14.39
C LYS A 17 5.77 15.78 -15.69
N SER A 18 4.62 16.43 -15.80
CA SER A 18 3.72 16.33 -16.97
C SER A 18 4.43 16.66 -18.30
N GLU A 19 5.34 17.64 -18.29
CA GLU A 19 6.16 17.99 -19.45
C GLU A 19 7.09 16.84 -19.89
N LEU A 20 7.69 16.14 -18.94
CA LEU A 20 8.56 14.98 -19.21
C LEU A 20 7.76 13.81 -19.79
N GLU A 21 6.53 13.60 -19.31
CA GLU A 21 5.65 12.56 -19.87
C GLU A 21 5.18 12.93 -21.29
N ALA A 22 4.87 14.20 -21.53
CA ALA A 22 4.55 14.69 -22.88
C ALA A 22 5.74 14.52 -23.84
N GLU A 23 6.97 14.84 -23.41
CA GLU A 23 8.19 14.61 -24.18
C GLU A 23 8.39 13.12 -24.49
N ARG A 24 8.12 12.24 -23.51
CA ARG A 24 8.19 10.79 -23.71
C ARG A 24 7.21 10.31 -24.79
N VAL A 25 5.96 10.77 -24.75
CA VAL A 25 4.94 10.40 -25.73
C VAL A 25 5.32 10.89 -27.13
N GLN A 26 5.77 12.14 -27.27
CA GLN A 26 6.24 12.69 -28.54
C GLN A 26 7.46 11.93 -29.08
N LEU A 27 8.40 11.58 -28.21
CA LEU A 27 9.58 10.80 -28.57
C LEU A 27 9.18 9.42 -29.09
N PHE A 28 8.23 8.76 -28.42
CA PHE A 28 7.72 7.45 -28.83
C PHE A 28 7.06 7.50 -30.22
N GLU A 29 6.21 8.48 -30.47
CA GLU A 29 5.60 8.69 -31.79
C GLU A 29 6.64 8.92 -32.88
N SER A 30 7.66 9.74 -32.59
CA SER A 30 8.79 10.00 -33.50
C SER A 30 9.58 8.73 -33.81
N VAL A 31 9.89 7.90 -32.79
CA VAL A 31 10.59 6.62 -32.99
C VAL A 31 9.75 5.67 -33.85
N MET A 32 8.45 5.55 -33.58
CA MET A 32 7.56 4.71 -34.38
C MET A 32 7.48 5.17 -35.84
N LYS A 33 7.39 6.47 -36.08
CA LYS A 33 7.40 7.06 -37.43
C LYS A 33 8.72 6.78 -38.16
N ASN A 34 9.85 6.99 -37.48
CA ASN A 34 11.19 6.77 -38.04
C ASN A 34 11.44 5.28 -38.35
N GLN A 35 11.02 4.36 -37.46
CA GLN A 35 11.11 2.92 -37.70
C GLN A 35 10.25 2.47 -38.88
N ARG A 36 9.04 3.04 -39.04
CA ARG A 36 8.19 2.76 -40.21
C ARG A 36 8.84 3.26 -41.49
N SER A 37 9.34 4.50 -41.49
CA SER A 37 10.03 5.08 -42.64
C SER A 37 11.26 4.25 -43.04
N MET A 38 12.03 3.72 -42.09
CA MET A 38 13.15 2.82 -42.37
C MET A 38 12.71 1.55 -43.11
N LYS A 39 11.63 0.90 -42.65
CA LYS A 39 11.07 -0.29 -43.31
C LYS A 39 10.53 0.02 -44.70
N GLU A 40 9.92 1.18 -44.90
CA GLU A 40 9.45 1.64 -46.21
C GLU A 40 10.62 1.89 -47.17
N LEU A 41 11.70 2.51 -46.69
CA LEU A 41 12.93 2.71 -47.48
C LEU A 41 13.55 1.36 -47.88
N GLU A 42 13.66 0.41 -46.95
CA GLU A 42 14.14 -0.95 -47.24
C GLU A 42 13.24 -1.68 -48.25
N GLY A 43 11.92 -1.59 -48.08
CA GLY A 43 10.95 -2.21 -49.00
C GLY A 43 10.99 -1.61 -50.41
N ASN A 44 11.09 -0.28 -50.51
CA ASN A 44 11.22 0.43 -51.79
C ASN A 44 12.52 0.06 -52.50
N LEU A 45 13.63 -0.02 -51.76
CA LEU A 45 14.93 -0.45 -52.28
C LEU A 45 14.86 -1.88 -52.83
N LEU A 46 14.25 -2.80 -52.07
CA LEU A 46 14.11 -4.20 -52.48
C LEU A 46 13.24 -4.33 -53.74
N CYS A 47 12.11 -3.63 -53.79
CA CYS A 47 11.22 -3.60 -54.94
C CYS A 47 11.96 -3.14 -56.21
N ARG A 48 12.70 -2.02 -56.10
CA ARG A 48 13.50 -1.46 -57.20
C ARG A 48 14.59 -2.42 -57.68
N LEU A 49 15.33 -3.05 -56.77
CA LEU A 49 16.36 -4.03 -57.10
C LEU A 49 15.78 -5.26 -57.82
N THR A 50 14.53 -5.64 -57.51
CA THR A 50 13.87 -6.80 -58.10
C THR A 50 13.18 -6.47 -59.43
N SER A 51 12.73 -5.22 -59.62
CA SER A 51 12.04 -4.76 -60.84
C SER A 51 12.97 -4.36 -61.98
N THR A 52 14.28 -4.22 -61.72
CA THR A 52 15.25 -3.78 -62.73
C THR A 52 15.70 -4.98 -63.56
N GLU A 53 15.22 -5.10 -64.80
CA GLU A 53 15.66 -6.12 -65.76
C GLU A 53 16.84 -5.58 -66.59
N GLY A 54 18.08 -5.93 -66.22
CA GLY A 54 19.28 -5.50 -66.93
C GLY A 54 20.52 -5.36 -66.05
N SER A 55 21.58 -4.75 -66.58
CA SER A 55 22.80 -4.42 -65.82
C SER A 55 22.52 -3.31 -64.82
N LEU A 56 22.56 -3.63 -63.52
CA LEU A 56 22.30 -2.71 -62.40
C LEU A 56 23.24 -1.49 -62.36
N VAL A 57 24.38 -1.56 -63.05
CA VAL A 57 25.41 -0.52 -63.06
C VAL A 57 25.12 0.56 -64.11
N ASP A 58 24.29 0.24 -65.12
CA ASP A 58 24.02 1.13 -66.26
C ASP A 58 22.72 1.94 -66.09
N ASP A 59 21.97 1.71 -65.00
CA ASP A 59 20.75 2.45 -64.67
C ASP A 59 21.08 3.66 -63.77
N GLU A 60 21.36 4.81 -64.40
CA GLU A 60 21.64 6.08 -63.69
C GLU A 60 20.50 6.48 -62.74
N ALA A 61 19.23 6.19 -63.09
CA ALA A 61 18.08 6.53 -62.25
C ALA A 61 18.03 5.65 -60.99
N LEU A 62 18.45 4.38 -61.09
CA LEU A 62 18.59 3.50 -59.93
C LEU A 62 19.70 3.98 -58.99
N ILE A 63 20.83 4.45 -59.53
CA ILE A 63 21.96 4.97 -58.75
C ILE A 63 21.56 6.23 -57.96
N GLU A 64 20.82 7.16 -58.59
CA GLU A 64 20.37 8.39 -57.96
C GLU A 64 19.39 8.10 -56.80
N VAL A 65 18.41 7.21 -57.03
CA VAL A 65 17.46 6.76 -56.00
C VAL A 65 18.15 5.98 -54.87
N LEU A 66 19.17 5.17 -55.17
CA LEU A 66 19.99 4.47 -54.17
C LEU A 66 20.71 5.48 -53.27
N GLN A 67 21.23 6.56 -53.85
CA GLN A 67 21.98 7.59 -53.14
C GLN A 67 21.05 8.45 -52.27
N GLU A 68 19.85 8.81 -52.76
CA GLU A 68 18.81 9.46 -51.96
C GLU A 68 18.33 8.56 -50.81
N THR A 69 18.05 7.29 -51.10
CA THR A 69 17.59 6.31 -50.10
C THR A 69 18.64 6.11 -49.00
N LYS A 70 19.92 6.00 -49.38
CA LYS A 70 21.04 5.90 -48.44
C LYS A 70 21.14 7.13 -47.55
N THR A 71 21.09 8.33 -48.13
CA THR A 71 21.19 9.59 -47.38
C THR A 71 20.03 9.72 -46.39
N THR A 72 18.81 9.43 -46.84
CA THR A 72 17.60 9.48 -46.00
C THR A 72 17.67 8.43 -44.89
N ALA A 73 18.15 7.21 -45.17
CA ALA A 73 18.33 6.17 -44.16
C ALA A 73 19.39 6.54 -43.12
N GLU A 74 20.50 7.16 -43.53
CA GLU A 74 21.53 7.67 -42.61
C GLU A 74 20.96 8.75 -41.68
N GLU A 75 20.15 9.68 -42.19
CA GLU A 75 19.47 10.70 -41.38
C GLU A 75 18.48 10.10 -40.37
N VAL A 76 17.63 9.16 -40.81
CA VAL A 76 16.69 8.47 -39.92
C VAL A 76 17.44 7.68 -38.85
N ASN A 77 18.54 7.02 -39.21
CA ASN A 77 19.36 6.28 -38.26
C ASN A 77 20.03 7.21 -37.22
N GLN A 78 20.51 8.39 -37.64
CA GLN A 78 21.01 9.41 -36.71
C GLN A 78 19.92 9.90 -35.75
N LYS A 79 18.70 10.18 -36.25
CA LYS A 79 17.56 10.56 -35.41
C LYS A 79 17.21 9.47 -34.40
N LEU A 80 17.20 8.20 -34.81
CA LEU A 80 16.96 7.07 -33.91
C LEU A 80 18.03 6.96 -32.80
N LYS A 81 19.31 7.17 -33.11
CA LYS A 81 20.38 7.20 -32.10
C LYS A 81 20.21 8.34 -31.09
N ILE A 82 19.83 9.53 -31.56
CA ILE A 82 19.55 10.67 -30.66
C ILE A 82 18.35 10.34 -29.78
N SER A 83 17.28 9.79 -30.36
CA SER A 83 16.10 9.38 -29.61
C SER A 83 16.41 8.37 -28.52
N GLU A 84 17.30 7.41 -28.76
CA GLU A 84 17.70 6.41 -27.74
C GLU A 84 18.41 7.07 -26.55
N VAL A 85 19.28 8.06 -26.79
CA VAL A 85 19.95 8.81 -25.72
C VAL A 85 18.95 9.65 -24.93
N THR A 86 18.01 10.31 -25.62
CA THR A 86 16.95 11.09 -24.97
C THR A 86 16.04 10.19 -24.15
N GLU A 87 15.65 9.03 -24.67
CA GLU A 87 14.83 8.03 -23.95
C GLU A 87 15.52 7.59 -22.65
N LYS A 88 16.83 7.31 -22.70
CA LYS A 88 17.62 6.98 -21.50
C LYS A 88 17.60 8.10 -20.46
N LYS A 89 17.73 9.37 -20.88
CA LYS A 89 17.66 10.52 -19.96
C LYS A 89 16.28 10.64 -19.31
N ILE A 90 15.22 10.48 -20.11
CA ILE A 90 13.84 10.47 -19.61
C ILE A 90 13.63 9.33 -18.62
N MET A 91 14.13 8.12 -18.92
CA MET A 91 14.05 7.00 -18.00
C MET A 91 14.74 7.30 -16.67
N ILE A 92 15.97 7.82 -16.67
CA ILE A 92 16.69 8.17 -15.44
C ILE A 92 15.87 9.15 -14.58
N ALA A 93 15.32 10.21 -15.19
CA ALA A 93 14.50 11.18 -14.48
C ALA A 93 13.20 10.55 -13.93
N ARG A 94 12.60 9.57 -14.63
CA ARG A 94 11.43 8.83 -14.13
C ARG A 94 11.80 7.95 -12.94
N GLU A 95 12.94 7.28 -13.00
CA GLU A 95 13.41 6.36 -11.96
C GLU A 95 13.63 7.05 -10.61
N GLU A 96 13.89 8.37 -10.58
CA GLU A 96 13.96 9.15 -9.33
C GLU A 96 12.66 9.00 -8.51
N PHE A 97 11.50 8.94 -9.16
CA PHE A 97 10.20 8.81 -8.49
C PHE A 97 9.79 7.35 -8.21
N ARG A 98 10.61 6.35 -8.59
CA ARG A 98 10.28 4.93 -8.34
C ARG A 98 10.10 4.64 -6.86
N ALA A 99 10.79 5.34 -5.97
CA ALA A 99 10.60 5.21 -4.53
C ALA A 99 9.14 5.45 -4.09
N VAL A 100 8.46 6.46 -4.68
CA VAL A 100 7.05 6.79 -4.40
C VAL A 100 6.14 5.67 -4.89
N ALA A 101 6.37 5.18 -6.11
CA ALA A 101 5.58 4.11 -6.70
C ALA A 101 5.73 2.79 -5.94
N ALA A 102 6.96 2.44 -5.55
CA ALA A 102 7.26 1.24 -4.78
C ALA A 102 6.63 1.31 -3.39
N ARG A 103 6.68 2.48 -2.72
CA ARG A 103 5.96 2.71 -1.46
C ARG A 103 4.46 2.53 -1.64
N GLY A 104 3.86 3.15 -2.66
CA GLY A 104 2.44 2.99 -2.95
C GLY A 104 2.03 1.54 -3.20
N SER A 105 2.85 0.78 -3.93
CA SER A 105 2.61 -0.65 -4.15
C SER A 105 2.62 -1.44 -2.85
N ILE A 106 3.57 -1.19 -1.95
CA ILE A 106 3.64 -1.88 -0.64
C ILE A 106 2.41 -1.56 0.20
N LEU A 107 2.04 -0.28 0.26
CA LEU A 107 0.87 0.18 1.00
C LEU A 107 -0.41 -0.51 0.49
N TYR A 108 -0.64 -0.52 -0.82
CA TYR A 108 -1.82 -1.16 -1.40
C TYR A 108 -1.87 -2.66 -1.12
N PHE A 109 -0.76 -3.39 -1.35
CA PHE A 109 -0.74 -4.82 -1.09
C PHE A 109 -0.92 -5.16 0.39
N LEU A 110 -0.41 -4.34 1.31
CA LEU A 110 -0.68 -4.51 2.73
C LEU A 110 -2.17 -4.35 3.05
N ILE A 111 -2.86 -3.36 2.47
CA ILE A 111 -4.30 -3.19 2.64
C ILE A 111 -5.06 -4.42 2.13
N VAL A 112 -4.69 -4.92 0.94
CA VAL A 112 -5.32 -6.12 0.36
C VAL A 112 -5.08 -7.35 1.23
N GLU A 113 -3.88 -7.51 1.79
CA GLU A 113 -3.55 -8.61 2.69
C GLU A 113 -4.38 -8.61 3.98
N MET A 114 -4.89 -7.44 4.43
CA MET A 114 -5.79 -7.36 5.59
C MET A 114 -7.12 -8.09 5.38
N SER A 115 -7.54 -8.34 4.13
CA SER A 115 -8.71 -9.18 3.85
C SER A 115 -8.55 -10.63 4.37
N ASN A 116 -7.31 -11.11 4.54
CA ASN A 116 -7.03 -12.41 5.17
C ASN A 116 -7.26 -12.39 6.68
N VAL A 117 -7.26 -11.20 7.31
CA VAL A 117 -7.51 -11.02 8.76
C VAL A 117 -9.01 -10.92 9.03
N ASN A 118 -9.75 -10.21 8.16
CA ASN A 118 -11.20 -10.16 8.19
C ASN A 118 -11.73 -9.99 6.76
N VAL A 119 -12.71 -10.83 6.40
CA VAL A 119 -13.41 -10.82 5.10
C VAL A 119 -13.99 -9.44 4.72
N MET A 120 -14.32 -8.60 5.69
CA MET A 120 -14.86 -7.24 5.48
C MET A 120 -13.78 -6.18 5.21
N TYR A 121 -12.48 -6.49 5.37
CA TYR A 121 -11.39 -5.55 5.07
C TYR A 121 -11.07 -5.53 3.58
N GLN A 122 -12.08 -5.19 2.79
CA GLN A 122 -12.00 -5.05 1.35
C GLN A 122 -11.75 -3.60 0.99
N ASN A 123 -10.81 -3.36 0.07
CA ASN A 123 -10.55 -2.03 -0.47
C ASN A 123 -10.33 -2.14 -1.97
N SER A 124 -10.98 -1.25 -2.72
CA SER A 124 -10.79 -1.18 -4.16
C SER A 124 -9.47 -0.48 -4.51
N LEU A 125 -8.87 -0.89 -5.63
CA LEU A 125 -7.71 -0.16 -6.18
C LEU A 125 -8.11 1.29 -6.53
N LYS A 126 -9.34 1.51 -7.00
CA LYS A 126 -9.86 2.86 -7.33
C LYS A 126 -9.79 3.78 -6.12
N GLN A 127 -10.26 3.34 -4.95
CA GLN A 127 -10.22 4.14 -3.72
C GLN A 127 -8.78 4.45 -3.30
N PHE A 128 -7.90 3.44 -3.35
CA PHE A 128 -6.48 3.64 -3.05
C PHE A 128 -5.83 4.65 -3.99
N LEU A 129 -6.14 4.58 -5.29
CA LEU A 129 -5.63 5.52 -6.29
C LEU A 129 -6.11 6.96 -6.00
N ILE A 130 -7.32 7.18 -5.50
CA ILE A 130 -7.76 8.52 -5.09
C ILE A 130 -6.90 9.05 -3.94
N ILE A 131 -6.65 8.24 -2.91
CA ILE A 131 -5.80 8.61 -1.76
C ILE A 131 -4.37 8.90 -2.23
N PHE A 132 -3.85 8.09 -3.16
CA PHE A 132 -2.51 8.26 -3.72
C PHE A 132 -2.35 9.60 -4.45
N ASP A 133 -3.30 9.98 -5.30
CA ASP A 133 -3.26 11.27 -6.02
C ASP A 133 -3.45 12.46 -5.07
N ASN A 134 -4.38 12.32 -4.12
CA ASN A 134 -4.58 13.33 -3.09
C ASN A 134 -3.31 13.54 -2.27
N SER A 135 -2.55 12.46 -2.00
CA SER A 135 -1.29 12.55 -1.27
C SER A 135 -0.23 13.35 -2.03
N ILE A 136 -0.17 13.20 -3.35
CA ILE A 136 0.75 13.98 -4.20
C ILE A 136 0.27 15.44 -4.30
N THR A 137 -1.04 15.66 -4.39
CA THR A 137 -1.61 16.99 -4.60
C THR A 137 -1.58 17.86 -3.35
N LYS A 138 -1.97 17.29 -2.19
CA LYS A 138 -2.10 18.00 -0.91
C LYS A 138 -0.79 18.16 -0.15
N SER A 139 0.20 17.30 -0.40
CA SER A 139 1.51 17.41 0.23
C SER A 139 2.26 18.66 -0.22
N THR A 140 3.12 19.18 0.66
CA THR A 140 3.87 20.43 0.41
C THR A 140 4.79 20.28 -0.80
N LYS A 141 4.75 21.27 -1.70
CA LYS A 141 5.60 21.27 -2.90
C LYS A 141 7.04 21.70 -2.53
N SER A 142 8.02 21.10 -3.18
CA SER A 142 9.44 21.50 -3.12
C SER A 142 10.04 21.45 -4.52
N ASN A 143 10.98 22.37 -4.78
CA ASN A 143 11.72 22.44 -6.04
C ASN A 143 12.88 21.42 -6.09
N ILE A 144 13.25 20.83 -4.95
CA ILE A 144 14.30 19.81 -4.86
C ILE A 144 13.63 18.44 -4.97
N THR A 145 13.96 17.68 -6.01
CA THR A 145 13.31 16.39 -6.29
C THR A 145 13.39 15.41 -5.12
N GLU A 146 14.56 15.26 -4.50
CA GLU A 146 14.76 14.35 -3.37
C GLU A 146 13.92 14.74 -2.14
N GLU A 147 13.90 16.03 -1.81
CA GLU A 147 13.07 16.55 -0.71
C GLU A 147 11.58 16.34 -1.02
N ARG A 148 11.17 16.62 -2.25
CA ARG A 148 9.79 16.42 -2.73
C ARG A 148 9.37 14.96 -2.60
N ILE A 149 10.21 14.01 -3.01
CA ILE A 149 9.97 12.58 -2.86
C ILE A 149 9.76 12.22 -1.38
N ASN A 150 10.64 12.68 -0.49
CA ASN A 150 10.53 12.40 0.94
C ASN A 150 9.25 12.97 1.57
N ILE A 151 8.84 14.17 1.15
CA ILE A 151 7.58 14.78 1.57
C ILE A 151 6.38 13.93 1.12
N ILE A 152 6.35 13.53 -0.16
CA ILE A 152 5.27 12.68 -0.69
C ILE A 152 5.23 11.34 0.06
N LEU A 153 6.38 10.71 0.29
CA LEU A 153 6.48 9.43 0.99
C LEU A 153 5.91 9.50 2.41
N LYS A 154 6.24 10.56 3.17
CA LYS A 154 5.71 10.78 4.52
C LYS A 154 4.19 10.99 4.50
N TYR A 155 3.73 11.93 3.68
CA TYR A 155 2.30 12.25 3.57
C TYR A 155 1.49 11.04 3.13
N LEU A 156 1.90 10.36 2.05
CA LEU A 156 1.25 9.16 1.53
C LEU A 156 1.17 8.04 2.57
N THR A 157 2.28 7.79 3.29
CA THR A 157 2.31 6.73 4.31
C THR A 157 1.33 7.03 5.43
N TYR A 158 1.27 8.29 5.89
CA TYR A 158 0.34 8.71 6.94
C TYR A 158 -1.12 8.66 6.50
N GLU A 159 -1.46 9.23 5.34
CA GLU A 159 -2.84 9.25 4.85
C GLU A 159 -3.40 7.85 4.65
N VAL A 160 -2.61 6.96 4.02
CA VAL A 160 -3.03 5.57 3.82
C VAL A 160 -3.18 4.86 5.16
N TRP A 161 -2.25 5.08 6.09
CA TRP A 161 -2.34 4.50 7.43
C TRP A 161 -3.58 4.97 8.18
N ALA A 162 -3.87 6.28 8.19
CA ALA A 162 -5.03 6.85 8.86
C ALA A 162 -6.34 6.35 8.22
N PHE A 163 -6.39 6.35 6.89
CA PHE A 163 -7.55 5.86 6.12
C PHE A 163 -7.83 4.38 6.37
N THR A 164 -6.81 3.53 6.45
CA THR A 164 -7.00 2.10 6.70
C THR A 164 -7.24 1.83 8.19
N SER A 165 -6.50 2.46 9.09
CA SER A 165 -6.64 2.26 10.54
C SER A 165 -8.07 2.53 11.01
N ARG A 166 -8.74 3.57 10.47
CA ARG A 166 -10.14 3.89 10.82
C ARG A 166 -11.16 2.82 10.40
N SER A 167 -10.84 1.96 9.43
CA SER A 167 -11.73 0.88 8.95
C SER A 167 -11.46 -0.48 9.62
N LEU A 168 -10.41 -0.56 10.46
CA LEU A 168 -10.05 -1.77 11.18
C LEU A 168 -10.65 -1.79 12.59
N TYR A 169 -10.90 -2.99 13.09
CA TYR A 169 -11.20 -3.20 14.50
C TYR A 169 -9.96 -2.88 15.34
N GLU A 170 -10.17 -2.37 16.56
CA GLU A 170 -9.10 -1.96 17.47
C GLU A 170 -8.02 -3.03 17.66
N ARG A 171 -8.45 -4.30 17.83
CA ARG A 171 -7.54 -5.45 17.98
C ARG A 171 -6.64 -5.73 16.79
N HIS A 172 -6.97 -5.22 15.60
CA HIS A 172 -6.20 -5.43 14.36
C HIS A 172 -5.37 -4.21 13.95
N LYS A 173 -5.61 -3.02 14.52
CA LYS A 173 -4.87 -1.80 14.18
C LYS A 173 -3.37 -1.96 14.45
N GLN A 174 -3.01 -2.51 15.61
CA GLN A 174 -1.61 -2.73 15.98
C GLN A 174 -0.90 -3.69 15.01
N LEU A 175 -1.59 -4.74 14.57
CA LEU A 175 -1.07 -5.69 13.58
C LEU A 175 -0.78 -4.98 12.25
N PHE A 176 -1.73 -4.19 11.76
CA PHE A 176 -1.56 -3.44 10.51
C PHE A 176 -0.40 -2.45 10.59
N THR A 177 -0.32 -1.64 11.66
CA THR A 177 0.76 -0.66 11.84
C THR A 177 2.13 -1.33 11.99
N LEU A 178 2.21 -2.46 12.70
CA LEU A 178 3.46 -3.22 12.82
C LEU A 178 3.89 -3.78 11.45
N MET A 179 2.98 -4.37 10.70
CA MET A 179 3.26 -4.90 9.36
C MET A 179 3.64 -3.80 8.38
N LEU A 180 3.06 -2.60 8.51
CA LEU A 180 3.44 -1.42 7.75
C LEU A 180 4.90 -1.04 7.99
N ALA A 181 5.30 -0.91 9.27
CA ALA A 181 6.68 -0.60 9.64
C ALA A 181 7.66 -1.65 9.10
N ILE A 182 7.36 -2.94 9.34
CA ILE A 182 8.21 -4.05 8.90
C ILE A 182 8.33 -4.09 7.38
N LYS A 183 7.24 -3.96 6.62
CA LYS A 183 7.31 -4.01 5.14
C LYS A 183 8.11 -2.84 4.57
N ILE A 184 8.01 -1.65 5.17
CA ILE A 184 8.81 -0.48 4.77
C ILE A 184 10.30 -0.70 5.06
N ASP A 185 10.64 -1.19 6.25
CA ASP A 185 12.04 -1.44 6.62
C ASP A 185 12.64 -2.63 5.86
N TYR A 186 11.81 -3.64 5.54
CA TYR A 186 12.18 -4.74 4.67
C TYR A 186 12.54 -4.25 3.26
N GLN A 187 11.74 -3.33 2.69
CA GLN A 187 12.03 -2.73 1.38
C GLN A 187 13.33 -1.90 1.41
N LYS A 188 13.60 -1.18 2.50
CA LYS A 188 14.84 -0.41 2.69
C LYS A 188 16.08 -1.30 2.87
N GLY A 189 15.90 -2.59 3.14
CA GLY A 189 16.99 -3.52 3.47
C GLY A 189 17.44 -3.46 4.92
N ASN A 190 16.70 -2.78 5.80
CA ASN A 190 17.00 -2.71 7.24
C ASN A 190 16.72 -4.04 7.95
N ILE A 191 15.75 -4.80 7.42
CA ILE A 191 15.31 -6.11 7.91
C ILE A 191 15.52 -7.14 6.81
N SER A 192 16.19 -8.24 7.13
CA SER A 192 16.37 -9.38 6.23
C SER A 192 15.19 -10.35 6.28
N HIS A 193 15.08 -11.22 5.28
CA HIS A 193 14.03 -12.25 5.24
C HIS A 193 14.12 -13.22 6.43
N ASP A 194 15.34 -13.64 6.78
CA ASP A 194 15.58 -14.56 7.89
C ASP A 194 15.17 -13.94 9.23
N GLU A 195 15.45 -12.65 9.43
CA GLU A 195 15.02 -11.91 10.63
C GLU A 195 13.49 -11.79 10.71
N PHE A 196 12.82 -11.49 9.60
CA PHE A 196 11.36 -11.46 9.55
C PHE A 196 10.75 -12.84 9.84
N MET A 197 11.31 -13.90 9.26
CA MET A 197 10.82 -15.26 9.49
C MET A 197 11.04 -15.71 10.93
N ALA A 198 12.19 -15.35 11.53
CA ALA A 198 12.46 -15.60 12.95
C ALA A 198 11.48 -14.85 13.85
N PHE A 199 11.11 -13.61 13.53
CA PHE A 199 10.08 -12.85 14.28
C PHE A 199 8.72 -13.55 14.28
N VAL A 200 8.27 -13.99 13.10
CA VAL A 200 6.93 -14.56 12.92
C VAL A 200 6.84 -15.99 13.44
N LYS A 201 7.80 -16.85 13.08
CA LYS A 201 7.76 -18.29 13.41
C LYS A 201 8.35 -18.59 14.78
N GLY A 202 9.35 -17.82 15.21
CA GLY A 202 10.17 -18.16 16.38
C GLY A 202 10.70 -19.60 16.30
N GLY A 203 10.88 -20.23 17.46
CA GLY A 203 11.35 -21.60 17.57
C GLY A 203 10.28 -22.68 17.36
N ALA A 204 9.11 -22.35 16.80
CA ALA A 204 7.98 -23.28 16.71
C ALA A 204 8.25 -24.53 15.85
N SER A 205 9.24 -24.47 14.96
CA SER A 205 9.64 -25.60 14.11
C SER A 205 10.80 -26.43 14.69
N LEU A 206 11.30 -26.08 15.88
CA LEU A 206 12.44 -26.74 16.52
C LEU A 206 11.96 -27.76 17.55
N ASP A 207 12.70 -28.87 17.65
CA ASP A 207 12.53 -29.86 18.71
C ASP A 207 13.55 -29.63 19.83
N LEU A 208 13.10 -29.67 21.08
CA LEU A 208 13.92 -29.45 22.27
C LEU A 208 15.07 -30.46 22.37
N ASN A 209 14.84 -31.70 21.93
CA ASN A 209 15.86 -32.75 21.95
C ASN A 209 16.90 -32.60 20.81
N GLY A 210 16.58 -31.82 19.79
CA GLY A 210 17.42 -31.58 18.62
C GLY A 210 18.30 -30.32 18.72
N VAL A 211 18.15 -29.52 19.78
CA VAL A 211 18.87 -28.26 19.98
C VAL A 211 19.87 -28.35 21.13
N ALA A 212 20.71 -27.32 21.27
CA ALA A 212 21.59 -27.19 22.43
C ALA A 212 20.79 -27.28 23.74
N PRO A 213 21.28 -28.00 24.76
CA PRO A 213 20.55 -28.17 26.00
C PRO A 213 20.36 -26.83 26.70
N LYS A 214 19.20 -26.65 27.30
CA LYS A 214 18.86 -25.44 28.07
C LYS A 214 19.75 -25.37 29.32
N PRO A 215 20.47 -24.25 29.55
CA PRO A 215 21.44 -24.15 30.64
C PRO A 215 20.78 -24.09 32.02
N PHE A 216 19.58 -23.50 32.12
CA PHE A 216 18.93 -23.23 33.41
C PHE A 216 17.46 -23.67 33.43
N ARG A 217 17.01 -24.18 34.57
CA ARG A 217 15.64 -24.71 34.75
C ARG A 217 14.55 -23.64 34.72
N TRP A 218 14.89 -22.39 35.04
CA TRP A 218 13.94 -21.26 35.09
C TRP A 218 13.60 -20.70 33.71
N ILE A 219 14.39 -21.02 32.68
CA ILE A 219 14.07 -20.68 31.29
C ILE A 219 12.97 -21.65 30.80
N LEU A 220 11.91 -21.15 30.18
CA LEU A 220 10.86 -21.97 29.60
C LEU A 220 11.34 -22.64 28.31
N ASP A 221 10.85 -23.84 28.01
CA ASP A 221 11.27 -24.58 26.81
C ASP A 221 10.96 -23.79 25.53
N ILE A 222 9.77 -23.18 25.44
CA ILE A 222 9.40 -22.34 24.30
C ILE A 222 10.31 -21.11 24.15
N THR A 223 10.70 -20.47 25.25
CA THR A 223 11.63 -19.34 25.25
C THR A 223 13.00 -19.78 24.75
N TRP A 224 13.49 -20.92 25.22
CA TRP A 224 14.76 -21.47 24.77
C TRP A 224 14.75 -21.80 23.27
N LEU A 225 13.69 -22.44 22.77
CA LEU A 225 13.55 -22.71 21.33
C LEU A 225 13.55 -21.41 20.51
N ASN A 226 12.87 -20.35 20.96
CA ASN A 226 12.93 -19.05 20.29
C ASN A 226 14.34 -18.45 20.28
N LEU A 227 15.07 -18.56 21.39
CA LEU A 227 16.44 -18.08 21.50
C LEU A 227 17.39 -18.85 20.59
N VAL A 228 17.20 -20.17 20.48
CA VAL A 228 17.93 -21.00 19.53
C VAL A 228 17.61 -20.56 18.09
N GLU A 229 16.37 -20.24 17.76
CA GLU A 229 16.02 -19.75 16.42
C GLU A 229 16.75 -18.45 16.09
N ILE A 230 16.67 -17.43 16.95
CA ILE A 230 17.35 -16.16 16.67
C ILE A 230 18.86 -16.30 16.69
N SER A 231 19.44 -17.26 17.43
CA SER A 231 20.90 -17.50 17.45
C SER A 231 21.49 -17.84 16.07
N LYS A 232 20.67 -18.28 15.11
CA LYS A 232 21.09 -18.52 13.72
C LYS A 232 21.42 -17.21 12.98
N LEU A 233 20.87 -16.09 13.43
CA LEU A 233 21.09 -14.78 12.86
C LEU A 233 22.46 -14.24 13.29
N LYS A 234 23.18 -13.59 12.37
CA LYS A 234 24.54 -13.07 12.60
C LYS A 234 24.65 -12.23 13.89
N THR A 235 23.68 -11.36 14.14
CA THR A 235 23.64 -10.48 15.31
C THR A 235 23.53 -11.23 16.64
N PHE A 236 22.99 -12.46 16.63
CA PHE A 236 22.70 -13.24 17.84
C PHE A 236 23.52 -14.53 17.96
N GLN A 237 24.54 -14.76 17.11
CA GLN A 237 25.33 -16.02 17.12
C GLN A 237 25.96 -16.35 18.47
N GLY A 238 26.21 -15.35 19.32
CA GLY A 238 26.76 -15.52 20.67
C GLY A 238 25.72 -15.64 21.78
N ILE A 239 24.42 -15.46 21.51
CA ILE A 239 23.41 -15.23 22.56
C ILE A 239 23.32 -16.41 23.53
N LEU A 240 23.27 -17.65 23.02
CA LEU A 240 23.13 -18.85 23.86
C LEU A 240 24.28 -18.98 24.87
N LYS A 241 25.52 -18.72 24.42
CA LYS A 241 26.72 -18.74 25.27
C LYS A 241 26.74 -17.57 26.25
N LYS A 242 26.37 -16.36 25.80
CA LYS A 242 26.29 -15.16 26.67
C LYS A 242 25.31 -15.39 27.83
N ILE A 243 24.18 -16.08 27.58
CA ILE A 243 23.21 -16.48 28.62
C ILE A 243 23.84 -17.47 29.60
N GLU A 244 24.46 -18.53 29.08
CA GLU A 244 25.07 -19.59 29.89
C GLU A 244 26.17 -19.05 30.82
N TYR A 245 27.01 -18.13 30.35
CA TYR A 245 28.09 -17.56 31.16
C TYR A 245 27.63 -16.48 32.14
N ASN A 246 26.49 -15.82 31.92
CA ASN A 246 26.05 -14.65 32.69
C ASN A 246 24.65 -14.84 33.32
N GLU A 247 24.39 -16.01 33.92
CA GLU A 247 23.07 -16.38 34.46
C GLU A 247 22.41 -15.28 35.30
N ARG A 248 23.15 -14.72 36.26
CA ARG A 248 22.61 -13.77 37.25
C ARG A 248 22.08 -12.50 36.58
N GLU A 249 22.79 -11.97 35.59
CA GLU A 249 22.38 -10.76 34.88
C GLU A 249 21.12 -11.00 34.04
N TRP A 250 21.09 -12.08 33.26
CA TRP A 250 19.93 -12.44 32.43
C TRP A 250 18.70 -12.77 33.26
N LYS A 251 18.88 -13.47 34.39
CA LYS A 251 17.79 -13.78 35.30
C LYS A 251 17.23 -12.51 35.94
N ASN A 252 18.07 -11.64 36.46
CA ASN A 252 17.63 -10.37 37.06
C ASN A 252 16.91 -9.49 36.04
N TRP A 253 17.42 -9.39 34.81
CA TRP A 253 16.77 -8.64 33.73
C TRP A 253 15.40 -9.24 33.37
N TYR A 254 15.32 -10.57 33.20
CA TYR A 254 14.07 -11.26 32.86
C TYR A 254 13.00 -11.17 33.96
N GLU A 255 13.40 -11.18 35.23
CA GLU A 255 12.48 -11.11 36.38
C GLU A 255 11.97 -9.69 36.65
N THR A 256 12.44 -8.67 35.92
CA THR A 256 11.87 -7.32 36.00
C THR A 256 10.45 -7.27 35.43
N GLU A 257 9.64 -6.31 35.88
CA GLU A 257 8.28 -6.13 35.40
C GLU A 257 8.22 -5.68 33.92
N ARG A 258 9.24 -4.93 33.48
CA ARG A 258 9.30 -4.29 32.16
C ARG A 258 10.68 -4.44 31.52
N PRO A 259 11.10 -5.67 31.20
CA PRO A 259 12.43 -5.94 30.65
C PRO A 259 12.72 -5.19 29.34
N GLU A 260 11.68 -4.80 28.58
CA GLU A 260 11.83 -4.01 27.35
C GLU A 260 12.30 -2.56 27.57
N LEU A 261 12.28 -2.08 28.82
CA LEU A 261 12.76 -0.76 29.22
C LEU A 261 14.10 -0.81 29.97
N GLU A 262 14.51 -1.98 30.41
CA GLU A 262 15.75 -2.19 31.15
C GLU A 262 16.94 -2.36 30.20
N VAL A 263 18.14 -2.09 30.71
CA VAL A 263 19.39 -2.28 29.97
C VAL A 263 19.58 -3.78 29.68
N ILE A 264 19.64 -4.13 28.39
CA ILE A 264 19.83 -5.52 27.97
C ILE A 264 21.26 -6.00 28.34
N PRO A 265 21.43 -7.15 29.02
CA PRO A 265 22.72 -7.65 29.46
C PRO A 265 23.73 -7.91 28.32
N CYS A 266 25.01 -8.02 28.68
CA CYS A 266 26.10 -8.44 27.79
C CYS A 266 26.26 -7.57 26.51
N ASP A 267 26.22 -6.25 26.67
CA ASP A 267 26.39 -5.19 25.65
C ASP A 267 25.31 -5.13 24.55
N TYR A 268 24.30 -6.01 24.61
CA TYR A 268 23.22 -6.02 23.63
C TYR A 268 22.39 -4.73 23.61
N GLU A 269 22.39 -3.95 24.68
CA GLU A 269 21.71 -2.65 24.69
C GLU A 269 22.26 -1.68 23.62
N HIS A 270 23.56 -1.76 23.33
CA HIS A 270 24.24 -0.90 22.37
C HIS A 270 24.45 -1.58 21.01
N GLU A 271 24.54 -2.92 20.97
CA GLU A 271 24.71 -3.68 19.72
C GLU A 271 23.40 -3.79 18.90
N LEU A 272 22.24 -3.77 19.56
CA LEU A 272 20.95 -4.00 18.91
C LEU A 272 20.25 -2.70 18.56
N ASP A 273 19.81 -2.58 17.31
CA ASP A 273 18.82 -1.58 16.93
C ASP A 273 17.41 -1.93 17.46
N VAL A 274 16.46 -1.02 17.25
CA VAL A 274 15.10 -1.17 17.79
C VAL A 274 14.38 -2.43 17.29
N PHE A 275 14.63 -2.88 16.05
CA PHE A 275 13.99 -4.07 15.51
C PHE A 275 14.62 -5.35 16.07
N ARG A 276 15.95 -5.38 16.23
CA ARG A 276 16.65 -6.52 16.84
C ARG A 276 16.36 -6.59 18.34
N LYS A 277 16.13 -5.46 19.03
CA LYS A 277 15.53 -5.44 20.37
C LYS A 277 14.13 -6.05 20.38
N LEU A 278 13.29 -5.74 19.39
CA LEU A 278 11.99 -6.39 19.22
C LEU A 278 12.09 -7.90 19.02
N LEU A 279 13.03 -8.39 18.20
CA LEU A 279 13.30 -9.83 18.04
C LEU A 279 13.68 -10.50 19.35
N LEU A 280 14.56 -9.87 20.13
CA LEU A 280 15.00 -10.39 21.41
C LEU A 280 13.84 -10.46 22.40
N ILE A 281 13.09 -9.38 22.57
CA ILE A 281 11.93 -9.34 23.47
C ILE A 281 10.88 -10.37 23.04
N ARG A 282 10.56 -10.47 21.75
CA ARG A 282 9.63 -11.49 21.24
C ARG A 282 10.09 -12.91 21.53
N SER A 283 11.40 -13.14 21.50
CA SER A 283 11.98 -14.47 21.73
C SER A 283 12.04 -14.82 23.21
N TRP A 284 12.33 -13.82 24.06
CA TRP A 284 12.56 -13.99 25.49
C TRP A 284 11.31 -13.80 26.34
N SER A 285 10.62 -12.67 26.17
CA SER A 285 9.44 -12.23 26.94
C SER A 285 8.26 -11.95 25.99
N PRO A 286 7.60 -13.00 25.45
CA PRO A 286 6.56 -12.85 24.44
C PRO A 286 5.39 -11.95 24.87
N ASP A 287 5.08 -11.90 26.16
CA ASP A 287 4.06 -11.05 26.78
C ASP A 287 4.37 -9.54 26.62
N ARG A 288 5.65 -9.17 26.55
CA ARG A 288 6.12 -7.79 26.34
C ARG A 288 6.27 -7.40 24.86
N THR A 289 5.99 -8.32 23.93
CA THR A 289 6.15 -8.09 22.48
C THR A 289 5.37 -6.87 22.00
N ILE A 290 4.12 -6.69 22.43
CA ILE A 290 3.28 -5.58 21.97
C ILE A 290 3.88 -4.23 22.42
N SER A 291 4.38 -4.15 23.66
CA SER A 291 5.02 -2.96 24.19
C SER A 291 6.28 -2.59 23.40
N GLN A 292 7.14 -3.57 23.11
CA GLN A 292 8.33 -3.33 22.31
C GLN A 292 8.01 -3.05 20.83
N ALA A 293 6.96 -3.66 20.28
CA ALA A 293 6.50 -3.42 18.91
C ALA A 293 6.01 -1.98 18.72
N ARG A 294 5.34 -1.41 19.73
CA ARG A 294 4.96 0.01 19.73
C ARG A 294 6.19 0.91 19.69
N ARG A 295 7.21 0.63 20.50
CA ARG A 295 8.48 1.38 20.47
C ARG A 295 9.17 1.27 19.10
N TYR A 296 9.15 0.09 18.48
CA TYR A 296 9.65 -0.10 17.12
C TYR A 296 8.90 0.75 16.08
N ILE A 297 7.57 0.77 16.14
CA ILE A 297 6.73 1.61 15.26
C ILE A 297 7.07 3.09 15.43
N GLU A 298 7.16 3.57 16.68
CA GLU A 298 7.44 4.98 16.98
C GLU A 298 8.81 5.42 16.45
N VAL A 299 9.82 4.55 16.51
CA VAL A 299 11.17 4.83 16.01
C VAL A 299 11.26 4.70 14.48
N SER A 300 10.56 3.72 13.89
CA SER A 300 10.65 3.43 12.44
C SER A 300 9.78 4.36 11.58
N LEU A 301 8.55 4.61 12.01
CA LEU A 301 7.55 5.39 11.26
C LEU A 301 7.36 6.80 11.83
N GLY A 302 7.38 6.95 13.14
CA GLY A 302 7.09 8.21 13.84
C GLY A 302 6.16 8.02 15.04
N GLN A 303 6.18 8.97 15.98
CA GLN A 303 5.39 8.89 17.22
C GLN A 303 3.88 8.81 16.95
N GLU A 304 3.42 9.51 15.92
CA GLU A 304 2.02 9.56 15.49
C GLU A 304 1.44 8.17 15.17
N TYR A 305 2.28 7.20 14.76
CA TYR A 305 1.86 5.83 14.47
C TYR A 305 1.70 4.96 15.72
N GLY A 306 2.27 5.38 16.85
CA GLY A 306 2.12 4.71 18.15
C GLY A 306 0.89 5.17 18.94
N GLU A 307 0.22 6.24 18.51
CA GLU A 307 -0.88 6.86 19.23
C GLU A 307 -2.25 6.30 18.84
N MET A 308 -3.16 6.21 19.82
CA MET A 308 -4.53 5.79 19.57
C MET A 308 -5.28 6.91 18.85
N HIS A 309 -5.76 6.62 17.64
CA HIS A 309 -6.55 7.54 16.84
C HIS A 309 -8.05 7.29 17.04
N ILE A 310 -8.75 8.31 17.52
CA ILE A 310 -10.21 8.31 17.67
C ILE A 310 -10.83 8.58 16.30
N LEU A 311 -11.89 7.84 15.97
CA LEU A 311 -12.64 8.06 14.74
C LEU A 311 -13.31 9.44 14.75
N ASP A 312 -12.94 10.27 13.78
CA ASP A 312 -13.62 11.54 13.49
C ASP A 312 -14.63 11.33 12.35
N LEU A 313 -15.91 11.36 12.70
CA LEU A 313 -17.00 11.22 11.73
C LEU A 313 -17.16 12.44 10.83
N GLU A 314 -16.78 13.63 11.27
CA GLU A 314 -16.86 14.84 10.46
C GLU A 314 -15.81 14.81 9.35
N VAL A 315 -14.57 14.45 9.69
CA VAL A 315 -13.50 14.26 8.70
C VAL A 315 -13.89 13.15 7.73
N THR A 316 -14.35 12.00 8.24
CA THR A 316 -14.81 10.88 7.41
C THR A 316 -15.93 11.27 6.45
N TRP A 317 -16.88 12.09 6.90
CA TRP A 317 -17.95 12.61 6.05
C TRP A 317 -17.41 13.59 5.00
N SER A 318 -16.48 14.49 5.37
CA SER A 318 -15.92 15.47 4.44
C SER A 318 -15.16 14.83 3.27
N GLU A 319 -14.62 13.64 3.48
CA GLU A 319 -13.91 12.83 2.47
C GLU A 319 -14.85 11.94 1.63
N SER A 320 -16.11 11.80 2.04
CA SER A 320 -17.06 10.88 1.42
C SER A 320 -17.69 11.46 0.16
N GLU A 321 -18.02 10.60 -0.80
CA GLU A 321 -18.69 10.94 -2.05
C GLU A 321 -20.17 10.51 -2.01
N PRO A 322 -21.09 11.16 -2.74
CA PRO A 322 -22.51 10.80 -2.73
C PRO A 322 -22.79 9.35 -3.12
N ARG A 323 -21.98 8.79 -4.03
CA ARG A 323 -22.15 7.42 -4.55
C ARG A 323 -21.31 6.39 -3.82
N THR A 324 -20.56 6.79 -2.79
CA THR A 324 -19.72 5.88 -2.01
C THR A 324 -20.30 5.77 -0.60
N PRO A 325 -20.94 4.63 -0.28
CA PRO A 325 -21.53 4.42 1.03
C PRO A 325 -20.47 4.42 2.14
N LEU A 326 -20.89 4.87 3.32
CA LEU A 326 -20.11 4.79 4.55
C LEU A 326 -20.56 3.55 5.33
N VAL A 327 -19.76 2.49 5.25
CA VAL A 327 -20.03 1.22 5.93
C VAL A 327 -19.36 1.20 7.31
N CYS A 328 -20.18 1.21 8.35
CA CYS A 328 -19.77 1.11 9.74
C CYS A 328 -19.83 -0.36 10.20
N ILE A 329 -18.68 -0.97 10.39
CA ILE A 329 -18.57 -2.32 10.93
C ILE A 329 -18.73 -2.27 12.45
N LEU A 330 -19.81 -2.86 12.95
CA LEU A 330 -20.18 -2.85 14.35
C LEU A 330 -19.26 -3.76 15.17
N SER A 331 -19.03 -3.37 16.42
CA SER A 331 -18.45 -4.22 17.46
C SER A 331 -19.37 -4.24 18.66
N ILE A 332 -19.25 -5.26 19.52
CA ILE A 332 -20.13 -5.43 20.68
C ILE A 332 -20.08 -4.18 21.54
N GLY A 333 -21.24 -3.53 21.73
CA GLY A 333 -21.37 -2.32 22.55
C GLY A 333 -20.94 -1.01 21.89
N SER A 334 -20.63 -0.99 20.58
CA SER A 334 -20.26 0.22 19.84
C SER A 334 -21.07 0.37 18.55
N ASP A 335 -22.06 1.25 18.58
CA ASP A 335 -22.92 1.64 17.44
C ASP A 335 -22.81 3.16 17.18
N PRO A 336 -22.39 3.60 15.98
CA PRO A 336 -22.21 5.01 15.66
C PRO A 336 -23.52 5.76 15.33
N THR A 337 -24.69 5.11 15.35
CA THR A 337 -26.00 5.71 15.01
C THR A 337 -26.23 7.06 15.69
N THR A 338 -25.99 7.14 17.00
CA THR A 338 -26.21 8.37 17.78
C THR A 338 -25.24 9.48 17.39
N GLN A 339 -24.00 9.11 17.06
CA GLN A 339 -22.96 10.04 16.63
C GLN A 339 -23.25 10.58 15.22
N ILE A 340 -23.71 9.72 14.30
CA ILE A 340 -24.15 10.11 12.95
C ILE A 340 -25.35 11.06 13.03
N ALA A 341 -26.34 10.76 13.88
CA ALA A 341 -27.50 11.63 14.09
C ALA A 341 -27.13 12.99 14.69
N ALA A 342 -26.19 13.00 15.65
CA ALA A 342 -25.67 14.24 16.21
C ALA A 342 -24.95 15.08 15.13
N LEU A 343 -24.09 14.45 14.32
CA LEU A 343 -23.39 15.13 13.23
C LEU A 343 -24.35 15.70 12.20
N ALA A 344 -25.35 14.92 11.76
CA ALA A 344 -26.38 15.39 10.83
C ALA A 344 -27.11 16.63 11.37
N LYS A 345 -27.48 16.61 12.66
CA LYS A 345 -28.11 17.75 13.34
C LYS A 345 -27.21 18.98 13.38
N VAL A 346 -25.92 18.82 13.69
CA VAL A 346 -24.94 19.92 13.70
C VAL A 346 -24.77 20.52 12.30
N LYS A 347 -24.78 19.69 11.25
CA LYS A 347 -24.68 20.14 9.86
C LYS A 347 -26.01 20.64 9.26
N GLY A 348 -27.12 20.55 9.99
CA GLY A 348 -28.44 20.91 9.49
C GLY A 348 -28.94 20.01 8.36
N ILE A 349 -28.44 18.78 8.27
CA ILE A 349 -28.77 17.80 7.22
C ILE A 349 -29.88 16.89 7.72
N VAL A 350 -30.89 16.66 6.86
CA VAL A 350 -31.98 15.73 7.15
C VAL A 350 -31.43 14.30 7.14
N LEU A 351 -31.56 13.58 8.26
CA LEU A 351 -31.24 12.17 8.38
C LEU A 351 -32.51 11.32 8.41
N LYS A 352 -32.59 10.31 7.56
CA LYS A 352 -33.64 9.28 7.53
C LYS A 352 -33.04 7.95 7.94
N THR A 353 -33.65 7.26 8.90
CA THR A 353 -33.12 6.00 9.44
C THR A 353 -34.09 4.86 9.19
N VAL A 354 -33.56 3.69 8.80
CA VAL A 354 -34.31 2.44 8.68
C VAL A 354 -33.51 1.35 9.35
N SER A 355 -34.12 0.62 10.29
CA SER A 355 -33.53 -0.60 10.83
C SER A 355 -33.89 -1.78 9.93
N MET A 356 -32.90 -2.41 9.32
CA MET A 356 -33.13 -3.49 8.38
C MET A 356 -33.61 -4.76 9.10
N GLY A 357 -34.51 -5.47 8.43
CA GLY A 357 -35.20 -6.67 8.89
C GLY A 357 -36.25 -7.06 7.85
N GLN A 358 -37.04 -8.09 8.15
CA GLN A 358 -38.01 -8.62 7.19
C GLN A 358 -39.00 -7.53 6.71
N GLY A 359 -39.02 -7.24 5.41
CA GLY A 359 -39.97 -6.33 4.78
C GLY A 359 -39.60 -4.83 4.85
N GLN A 360 -38.42 -4.49 5.39
CA GLN A 360 -37.97 -3.10 5.50
C GLN A 360 -37.35 -2.54 4.20
N GLU A 361 -37.08 -3.41 3.23
CA GLU A 361 -36.46 -3.04 1.95
C GLU A 361 -37.32 -2.02 1.18
N TYR A 362 -38.65 -2.12 1.26
CA TYR A 362 -39.54 -1.16 0.61
C TYR A 362 -39.36 0.27 1.17
N HIS A 363 -39.27 0.40 2.49
CA HIS A 363 -39.05 1.69 3.15
C HIS A 363 -37.66 2.23 2.85
N ALA A 364 -36.64 1.38 2.87
CA ALA A 364 -35.27 1.75 2.52
C ALA A 364 -35.18 2.31 1.10
N ARG A 365 -35.75 1.63 0.09
CA ARG A 365 -35.79 2.13 -1.30
C ARG A 365 -36.44 3.49 -1.42
N LYS A 366 -37.60 3.68 -0.78
CA LYS A 366 -38.33 4.93 -0.82
C LYS A 366 -37.50 6.09 -0.26
N LEU A 367 -36.91 5.90 0.91
CA LEU A 367 -36.09 6.94 1.56
C LEU A 367 -34.80 7.22 0.78
N MET A 368 -34.16 6.18 0.23
CA MET A 368 -33.01 6.35 -0.66
C MET A 368 -33.38 7.17 -1.89
N GLY A 369 -34.46 6.84 -2.61
CA GLY A 369 -34.90 7.61 -3.77
C GLY A 369 -35.21 9.07 -3.43
N GLU A 370 -35.90 9.33 -2.32
CA GLU A 370 -36.19 10.69 -1.85
C GLU A 370 -34.91 11.49 -1.55
N CYS A 371 -33.96 10.91 -0.81
CA CYS A 371 -32.71 11.58 -0.44
C CYS A 371 -31.71 11.67 -1.59
N MET A 372 -31.69 10.73 -2.53
CA MET A 372 -30.87 10.82 -3.75
C MET A 372 -31.36 11.96 -4.65
N ALA A 373 -32.68 12.17 -4.74
CA ALA A 373 -33.25 13.26 -5.53
C ALA A 373 -33.14 14.65 -4.85
N SER A 374 -33.41 14.72 -3.54
CA SER A 374 -33.54 15.99 -2.82
C SER A 374 -32.36 16.35 -1.91
N GLY A 375 -31.40 15.43 -1.74
CA GLY A 375 -30.31 15.54 -0.78
C GLY A 375 -30.68 15.00 0.61
N GLY A 376 -29.68 14.91 1.49
CA GLY A 376 -29.84 14.39 2.85
C GLY A 376 -29.24 13.00 3.05
N TRP A 377 -29.29 12.51 4.28
CA TRP A 377 -28.62 11.27 4.65
C TRP A 377 -29.63 10.16 4.88
N VAL A 378 -29.26 8.94 4.48
CA VAL A 378 -29.97 7.72 4.82
C VAL A 378 -29.06 6.86 5.68
N LEU A 379 -29.56 6.39 6.82
CA LEU A 379 -28.89 5.43 7.70
C LEU A 379 -29.64 4.10 7.68
N LEU A 380 -29.02 3.08 7.08
CA LEU A 380 -29.52 1.72 7.09
C LEU A 380 -28.83 0.93 8.20
N GLN A 381 -29.60 0.58 9.23
CA GLN A 381 -29.06 -0.14 10.38
C GLN A 381 -29.14 -1.65 10.18
N ASN A 382 -28.20 -2.41 10.73
CA ASN A 382 -28.17 -3.87 10.70
C ASN A 382 -28.36 -4.51 9.31
N VAL A 383 -27.73 -3.98 8.25
CA VAL A 383 -27.93 -4.49 6.87
C VAL A 383 -27.51 -5.95 6.67
N HIS A 384 -26.67 -6.51 7.54
CA HIS A 384 -26.36 -7.95 7.54
C HIS A 384 -27.60 -8.84 7.67
N LEU A 385 -28.72 -8.30 8.16
CA LEU A 385 -30.02 -8.99 8.23
C LEU A 385 -30.76 -9.03 6.88
N SER A 386 -30.30 -8.28 5.87
CA SER A 386 -30.87 -8.27 4.51
C SER A 386 -29.76 -8.11 3.45
N LEU A 387 -28.93 -9.15 3.30
CA LEU A 387 -27.78 -9.14 2.38
C LEU A 387 -28.19 -9.00 0.90
N SER A 388 -29.34 -9.54 0.52
CA SER A 388 -29.86 -9.40 -0.85
C SER A 388 -30.09 -7.93 -1.21
N PHE A 389 -30.53 -7.12 -0.25
CA PHE A 389 -30.73 -5.69 -0.46
C PHE A 389 -29.41 -4.92 -0.63
N CYS A 390 -28.30 -5.41 -0.07
CA CYS A 390 -26.99 -4.78 -0.25
C CYS A 390 -26.56 -4.77 -1.73
N ASN A 391 -26.87 -5.82 -2.50
CA ASN A 391 -26.60 -5.83 -3.95
C ASN A 391 -27.45 -4.80 -4.69
N GLU A 392 -28.73 -4.70 -4.32
CA GLU A 392 -29.63 -3.72 -4.91
C GLU A 392 -29.20 -2.27 -4.61
N ILE A 393 -28.64 -2.01 -3.43
CA ILE A 393 -28.05 -0.69 -3.12
C ILE A 393 -26.96 -0.33 -4.14
N ILE A 394 -26.09 -1.27 -4.50
CA ILE A 394 -25.03 -1.05 -5.49
C ILE A 394 -25.65 -0.67 -6.84
N ASP A 395 -26.63 -1.45 -7.30
CA ASP A 395 -27.31 -1.22 -8.59
C ASP A 395 -27.97 0.16 -8.60
N VAL A 396 -28.72 0.51 -7.55
CA VAL A 396 -29.38 1.82 -7.43
C VAL A 396 -28.37 2.97 -7.44
N LEU A 397 -27.24 2.85 -6.75
CA LEU A 397 -26.19 3.88 -6.71
C LEU A 397 -25.46 4.03 -8.05
N ILE A 398 -25.42 3.00 -8.89
CA ILE A 398 -24.80 3.04 -10.22
C ILE A 398 -25.79 3.56 -11.26
N GLU A 399 -27.00 3.01 -11.29
CA GLU A 399 -28.01 3.26 -12.33
C GLU A 399 -28.69 4.62 -12.20
N THR A 400 -28.75 5.19 -10.99
CA THR A 400 -29.40 6.50 -10.81
C THR A 400 -28.59 7.59 -11.50
N GLU A 401 -29.16 8.24 -12.53
CA GLU A 401 -28.46 9.27 -13.30
C GLU A 401 -28.08 10.49 -12.45
N HIS A 402 -29.04 11.02 -11.68
CA HIS A 402 -28.84 12.21 -10.86
C HIS A 402 -28.92 11.89 -9.36
N VAL A 403 -27.82 12.15 -8.64
CA VAL A 403 -27.73 12.04 -7.19
C VAL A 403 -27.30 13.39 -6.64
N ALA A 404 -28.07 13.94 -5.70
CA ALA A 404 -27.77 15.22 -5.07
C ALA A 404 -26.42 15.19 -4.35
N ASP A 405 -25.63 16.27 -4.46
CA ASP A 405 -24.27 16.33 -3.90
C ASP A 405 -24.23 16.21 -2.36
N SER A 406 -25.32 16.56 -1.67
CA SER A 406 -25.46 16.43 -0.21
C SER A 406 -25.92 15.04 0.23
N PHE A 407 -26.27 14.15 -0.70
CA PHE A 407 -26.71 12.80 -0.39
C PHE A 407 -25.57 11.99 0.22
N ARG A 408 -25.81 11.28 1.33
CA ARG A 408 -24.88 10.27 1.84
C ARG A 408 -25.64 9.05 2.34
N LEU A 409 -25.13 7.87 2.01
CA LEU A 409 -25.63 6.61 2.52
C LEU A 409 -24.72 6.10 3.63
N TRP A 410 -25.26 5.95 4.83
CA TRP A 410 -24.61 5.32 5.97
C TRP A 410 -25.20 3.93 6.19
N VAL A 411 -24.35 2.97 6.48
CA VAL A 411 -24.72 1.57 6.60
C VAL A 411 -24.06 1.00 7.85
N THR A 412 -24.82 0.43 8.78
CA THR A 412 -24.22 -0.30 9.91
C THR A 412 -24.38 -1.80 9.72
N THR A 413 -23.32 -2.56 9.94
CA THR A 413 -23.34 -4.01 9.73
C THR A 413 -22.45 -4.75 10.72
N GLU A 414 -22.82 -5.97 11.07
CA GLU A 414 -21.86 -6.93 11.64
C GLU A 414 -21.02 -7.55 10.52
N THR A 415 -19.90 -8.15 10.90
CA THR A 415 -19.04 -8.90 9.96
C THR A 415 -19.83 -10.09 9.40
N HIS A 416 -19.96 -10.19 8.07
CA HIS A 416 -20.65 -11.30 7.43
C HIS A 416 -19.87 -11.82 6.20
N PRO A 417 -19.59 -13.13 6.08
CA PRO A 417 -18.80 -13.67 4.96
C PRO A 417 -19.41 -13.49 3.57
N GLN A 418 -20.74 -13.37 3.49
CA GLN A 418 -21.48 -13.14 2.25
C GLN A 418 -21.84 -11.67 2.01
N PHE A 419 -21.27 -10.74 2.79
CA PHE A 419 -21.46 -9.32 2.53
C PHE A 419 -20.91 -8.96 1.14
N PRO A 420 -21.65 -8.22 0.30
CA PRO A 420 -21.18 -7.90 -1.05
C PRO A 420 -19.89 -7.10 -1.05
N ILE A 421 -18.88 -7.58 -1.78
CA ILE A 421 -17.56 -6.92 -1.89
C ILE A 421 -17.66 -5.59 -2.67
N GLY A 422 -18.68 -5.46 -3.52
CA GLY A 422 -18.86 -4.27 -4.37
C GLY A 422 -19.49 -3.07 -3.67
N LEU A 423 -20.08 -3.26 -2.48
CA LEU A 423 -20.67 -2.19 -1.68
C LEU A 423 -19.58 -1.54 -0.82
#